data_AF-A0AAW9ULP3-F1
#
_entry.id   AF-A0AAW9ULP3-F1
#
_cell.length_a   1.000
_cell.length_b   1.000
_cell.length_c   1.000
_cell.angle_alpha   90.00
_cell.angle_beta   90.00
_cell.angle_gamma   90.00
#
_symmetry.space_group_name_H-M   'P 1'
#
loop_
_entity.id
_entity.type
_entity.pdbx_description
1 polymer ?
#
loop_
_entity_poly.entity_id
_entity_poly.type
_entity_poly.pdbx_seq_one_letter_code
_entity_poly.pdbx_strand_id
1 'polypeptide(L)' 'MTSKDFMEEKEVFELLGKKKTAIWRLRKEYNFPQPVLTYPTRYSRKAVTTWLEEGGVNRKKMITSI' A
#
# COMPACT_ATOMS: atom_id res chain seq x y z
N MET A 1 -7.47 20.35 -10.39
CA MET A 1 -7.47 18.93 -9.97
C MET A 1 -6.18 18.29 -10.46
N THR A 2 -5.17 18.14 -9.61
CA THR A 2 -3.90 17.49 -9.99
C THR A 2 -4.04 15.98 -9.91
N SER A 3 -4.19 15.32 -11.06
CA SER A 3 -4.09 13.87 -11.20
C SER A 3 -2.66 13.42 -10.92
N LYS A 4 -2.32 13.21 -9.65
CA LYS A 4 -1.15 12.43 -9.25
C LYS A 4 -1.61 10.99 -9.04
N ASP A 5 -1.79 10.30 -10.17
CA ASP A 5 -2.16 8.87 -10.21
C ASP A 5 -1.12 7.99 -9.50
N PHE A 6 0.10 8.53 -9.35
CA PHE A 6 1.21 7.91 -8.64
C PHE A 6 1.57 8.67 -7.37
N MET A 7 1.94 7.91 -6.34
CA MET A 7 2.54 8.39 -5.10
C MET A 7 3.93 7.78 -4.95
N GLU A 8 4.85 8.56 -4.36
CA GLU A 8 6.19 8.08 -4.07
C GLU A 8 6.17 7.12 -2.87
N GLU A 9 7.20 6.29 -2.75
CA GLU A 9 7.39 5.47 -1.54
C GLU A 9 7.39 6.33 -0.28
N LYS A 10 7.84 7.60 -0.39
CA LYS A 10 7.81 8.56 0.70
C LYS A 10 6.40 8.83 1.20
N GLU A 11 5.55 9.22 0.27
CA GLU A 11 4.16 9.57 0.54
C GLU A 11 3.36 8.37 1.07
N VAL A 12 3.65 7.16 0.58
CA VAL A 12 3.02 5.92 1.09
C VAL A 12 3.31 5.71 2.57
N PHE A 13 4.55 5.94 3.01
CA PHE A 13 4.90 5.71 4.41
C PHE A 13 4.29 6.75 5.34
N GLU A 14 4.18 8.00 4.88
CA GLU A 14 3.52 9.09 5.61
C GLU A 14 2.03 8.80 5.74
N LEU A 15 1.39 8.36 4.66
CA LEU A 15 -0.02 7.98 4.63
C LEU A 15 -0.33 6.83 5.60
N LEU A 16 0.54 5.81 5.65
CA LEU A 16 0.38 4.67 6.54
C LEU A 16 0.80 4.97 8.00
N GLY A 17 1.51 6.08 8.24
CA GLY A 17 2.15 6.36 9.52
C GLY A 17 3.12 5.24 9.95
N LYS A 18 3.81 4.62 8.99
CA LYS A 18 4.67 3.44 9.19
C LYS A 18 6.06 3.68 8.61
N LYS A 19 7.07 2.95 9.10
CA LYS A 19 8.44 3.02 8.55
C LYS A 19 8.55 2.21 7.26
N LYS A 20 9.52 2.53 6.40
CA LYS A 20 9.81 1.83 5.12
C LYS A 20 9.95 0.31 5.30
N THR A 21 10.56 -0.16 6.38
CA THR A 21 10.69 -1.60 6.68
C THR A 21 9.35 -2.32 6.82
N ALA A 22 8.28 -1.60 7.20
CA ALA A 22 6.94 -2.17 7.30
C ALA A 22 6.35 -2.51 5.93
N ILE A 23 6.65 -1.74 4.88
CA ILE A 23 6.17 -1.99 3.51
C ILE A 23 6.58 -3.38 3.02
N TRP A 24 7.82 -3.80 3.31
CA TRP A 24 8.28 -5.13 2.91
C TRP A 24 7.41 -6.23 3.53
N ARG A 25 7.07 -6.11 4.82
CA ARG A 25 6.14 -7.03 5.50
C ARG A 25 4.73 -6.93 4.93
N LEU A 26 4.25 -5.71 4.65
CA LEU A 26 2.93 -5.47 4.06
C LEU A 26 2.80 -6.14 2.68
N ARG A 27 3.84 -6.05 1.84
CA ARG A 27 3.87 -6.71 0.53
C ARG A 27 3.90 -8.23 0.64
N LYS A 28 4.60 -8.78 1.63
CA LYS A 28 4.74 -10.23 1.82
C LYS A 28 3.55 -10.89 2.50
N GLU A 29 2.98 -10.25 3.52
CA GLU A 29 2.01 -10.88 4.43
C GLU A 29 0.58 -10.35 4.28
N TYR A 30 0.41 -9.13 3.74
CA TYR A 30 -0.86 -8.40 3.73
C TYR A 30 -1.32 -7.99 2.32
N ASN A 31 -0.75 -8.59 1.28
CA ASN A 31 -1.09 -8.33 -0.13
C ASN A 31 -1.03 -6.83 -0.50
N PHE A 32 -0.11 -6.10 0.11
CA PHE A 32 0.06 -4.69 -0.20
C PHE A 32 0.43 -4.48 -1.68
N PRO A 33 -0.07 -3.42 -2.33
CA PRO A 33 0.18 -3.15 -3.74
C PRO A 33 1.68 -3.16 -4.07
N GLN A 34 2.03 -3.81 -5.18
CA GLN A 34 3.37 -3.71 -5.73
C GLN A 34 3.57 -2.33 -6.37
N PRO A 35 4.80 -1.80 -6.35
CA PRO A 35 5.10 -0.55 -7.03
C PRO A 35 4.94 -0.73 -8.54
N VAL A 36 4.39 0.29 -9.20
CA VAL A 36 4.22 0.33 -10.66
C VAL A 36 5.54 0.61 -11.35
N LEU A 37 6.40 1.41 -10.72
CA LEU A 37 7.75 1.72 -11.19
C LEU A 37 8.76 1.39 -10.11
N THR A 38 9.90 0.84 -10.50
CA THR A 38 10.96 0.42 -9.59
C THR A 38 11.98 1.52 -9.31
N TYR A 39 12.27 2.40 -10.29
CA TYR A 39 13.20 3.52 -10.13
C TYR A 39 12.73 4.79 -10.86
N PRO A 40 12.37 5.88 -10.14
CA PRO A 40 12.11 5.92 -8.69
C PRO A 40 10.90 5.06 -8.33
N THR A 41 10.89 4.49 -7.12
CA THR A 41 9.79 3.63 -6.68
C THR A 41 8.48 4.41 -6.57
N ARG A 42 7.48 4.04 -7.36
CA ARG A 42 6.16 4.69 -7.37
C ARG A 42 5.04 3.67 -7.24
N TYR A 43 4.03 4.03 -6.48
CA TYR A 43 2.81 3.26 -6.29
C TYR A 43 1.64 3.96 -6.94
N SER A 44 0.66 3.20 -7.41
CA SER A 44 -0.62 3.78 -7.80
C SER A 44 -1.33 4.26 -6.53
N ARG A 45 -1.72 5.54 -6.49
CA ARG A 45 -2.51 6.10 -5.40
C ARG A 45 -3.80 5.33 -5.21
N LYS A 46 -4.48 5.05 -6.33
CA LYS A 46 -5.71 4.27 -6.36
C LYS A 46 -5.52 2.90 -5.70
N ALA A 47 -4.48 2.15 -6.07
CA ALA A 47 -4.24 0.83 -5.50
C ALA A 47 -4.00 0.86 -3.99
N VAL A 48 -3.23 1.84 -3.49
CA VAL A 48 -2.97 1.99 -2.05
C VAL A 48 -4.23 2.40 -1.30
N THR A 49 -5.00 3.34 -1.83
CA THR A 49 -6.29 3.77 -1.25
C THR A 49 -7.29 2.62 -1.22
N THR A 50 -7.47 1.89 -2.32
CA THR A 50 -8.36 0.73 -2.37
C THR A 50 -7.92 -0.35 -1.37
N TRP A 51 -6.62 -0.62 -1.24
CA TRP A 51 -6.13 -1.56 -0.24
C TRP A 51 -6.47 -1.12 1.19
N LEU A 52 -6.41 0.18 1.49
CA LEU A 52 -6.83 0.72 2.79
C LEU A 52 -8.35 0.58 3.01
N GLU A 53 -9.15 0.89 2.00
CA GLU A 53 -10.61 0.77 2.01
C GLU A 53 -11.07 -0.68 2.20
N GLU A 54 -10.36 -1.65 1.62
CA GLU A 54 -10.59 -3.09 1.79
C GLU A 54 -10.16 -3.62 3.18
N GLY A 55 -9.73 -2.74 4.09
CA GLY A 55 -9.33 -3.07 5.45
C GLY A 55 -7.82 -3.24 5.64
N GLY A 56 -7.01 -3.05 4.60
CA GLY A 56 -5.55 -3.03 4.66
C GLY A 56 -4.95 -4.23 5.38
N VAL A 57 -4.26 -3.97 6.49
CA VAL A 57 -3.65 -5.01 7.35
C VAL A 57 -4.70 -5.99 7.91
N ASN A 58 -5.94 -5.52 8.13
CA ASN A 58 -7.03 -6.34 8.66
C ASN A 58 -7.72 -7.21 7.60
N ARG A 59 -7.43 -7.03 6.30
CA ARG A 59 -8.01 -7.84 5.22
C ARG A 59 -7.77 -9.35 5.44
N LYS A 60 -6.60 -9.72 5.98
CA LYS A 60 -6.26 -11.12 6.28
C LYS A 60 -7.14 -11.75 7.36
N LYS A 61 -7.69 -10.96 8.29
CA LYS A 61 -8.58 -11.49 9.35
C LYS A 61 -9.90 -12.02 8.80
N MET A 62 -10.40 -11.50 7.67
CA MET A 62 -11.69 -11.94 7.12
C MET A 62 -11.63 -13.31 6.43
N ILE A 63 -10.44 -13.75 5.97
CA ILE A 63 -10.30 -14.98 5.17
C ILE A 63 -10.17 -16.25 6.03
N THR A 64 -9.99 -16.12 7.35
CA THR A 64 -9.75 -17.24 8.28
C THR A 64 -10.93 -17.49 9.23
N SER A 65 -12.09 -16.87 8.98
CA SER A 65 -13.30 -17.05 9.82
C SER A 65 -14.28 -18.08 9.26
N ILE A 66 -13.81 -19.11 8.55
CA ILE A 66 -14.64 -20.21 8.02
C ILE A 66 -14.33 -21.49 8.80
#